data_AF-A0A4Q6AY57-F1
#
_entry.id   AF-A0A4Q6AY57-F1
#
_cell.length_a   1.000
_cell.length_b   1.000
_cell.length_c   1.000
_cell.angle_alpha   90.00
_cell.angle_beta   90.00
_cell.angle_gamma   90.00
#
_symmetry.space_group_name_H-M   'P 1'
#
loop_
_entity.id
_entity.type
_entity.pdbx_description
1 polymer ?
#
loop_
_entity_poly.entity_id
_entity_poly.type
_entity_poly.pdbx_seq_one_letter_code
_entity_poly.pdbx_strand_id
1 'polypeptide(L)'
;MIRTVLYDMDGLLLDTEPLWGQCMLRVAERHGIPITRERFKETTGLRIYEVTEFWSIRYPWAGAGHEPVAEEILDEIIEASKVDATVLEGVEDSLKMLRKEGFKIGLASSSPARMIHALVEHFGFKIERQKQITSDTGYVSNPRSMLQSNYRPVLWIARKN
;
A
#
# COMPACT_ATOMS: atom_id res chain seq x y z
N MET A 1 7.14 26.24 10.91
CA MET A 1 6.27 25.57 11.90
C MET A 1 5.51 24.45 11.20
N ILE A 2 5.51 23.24 11.76
CA ILE A 2 4.77 22.09 11.19
C ILE A 2 3.30 22.22 11.61
N ARG A 3 2.38 21.99 10.68
CA ARG A 3 0.92 22.15 10.89
C ARG A 3 0.09 20.95 10.42
N THR A 4 0.75 19.98 9.76
CA THR A 4 0.12 18.83 9.13
C THR A 4 1.00 17.62 9.33
N VAL A 5 0.39 16.48 9.63
CA VAL A 5 1.05 15.16 9.68
C VAL A 5 0.41 14.26 8.62
N LEU A 6 1.24 13.53 7.88
CA LEU A 6 0.82 12.53 6.91
C LEU A 6 1.22 11.15 7.43
N TYR A 7 0.27 10.23 7.49
CA TYR A 7 0.51 8.83 7.81
C TYR A 7 0.66 8.03 6.51
N ASP A 8 1.58 7.09 6.47
CA ASP A 8 1.49 5.97 5.53
C ASP A 8 0.42 4.96 5.98
N MET A 9 -0.04 4.07 5.10
CA MET A 9 -1.03 3.05 5.44
C MET A 9 -0.37 1.74 5.86
N ASP A 10 0.28 1.07 4.92
CA ASP A 10 0.86 -0.26 5.08
C ASP A 10 2.10 -0.18 5.98
N GLY A 11 2.13 -0.97 7.06
CA GLY A 11 3.25 -0.99 8.01
C GLY A 11 3.35 0.22 8.95
N LEU A 12 2.39 1.15 8.89
CA LEU A 12 2.33 2.30 9.81
C LEU A 12 0.96 2.47 10.47
N LEU A 13 -0.12 2.59 9.69
CA LEU A 13 -1.47 2.59 10.24
C LEU A 13 -1.97 1.16 10.47
N LEU A 14 -1.72 0.28 9.50
CA LEU A 14 -2.23 -1.07 9.46
C LEU A 14 -1.06 -2.06 9.37
N ASP A 15 -1.15 -3.17 10.10
CA ASP A 15 -0.17 -4.25 10.05
C ASP A 15 -0.41 -5.16 8.84
N THR A 16 -0.19 -4.63 7.64
CA THR A 16 -0.47 -5.32 6.36
C THR A 16 0.78 -5.81 5.64
N GLU A 17 1.98 -5.32 5.99
CA GLU A 17 3.24 -5.73 5.34
C GLU A 17 3.47 -7.25 5.34
N PRO A 18 3.19 -7.99 6.44
CA PRO A 18 3.36 -9.45 6.44
C PRO A 18 2.45 -10.17 5.45
N LEU A 19 1.30 -9.57 5.09
CA LEU A 19 0.29 -10.17 4.22
C LEU A 19 0.66 -10.04 2.74
N TRP A 20 1.35 -8.96 2.34
CA TRP A 20 1.77 -8.73 0.95
C TRP A 20 2.56 -9.90 0.41
N GLY A 21 3.62 -10.29 1.11
CA GLY A 21 4.46 -11.40 0.69
C GLY A 21 3.71 -12.73 0.63
N GLN A 22 2.76 -12.95 1.54
CA GLN A 22 1.98 -14.19 1.57
C GLN A 22 1.01 -14.28 0.39
N CYS A 23 0.24 -13.22 0.14
CA CYS A 23 -0.73 -13.18 -0.96
C CYS A 23 -0.02 -13.27 -2.32
N MET A 24 1.08 -12.52 -2.48
CA MET A 24 1.90 -12.57 -3.70
C MET A 24 2.37 -13.99 -4.04
N LEU A 25 2.86 -14.76 -3.06
CA LEU A 25 3.28 -16.14 -3.30
C LEU A 25 2.10 -17.05 -3.66
N ARG A 26 0.97 -16.91 -2.97
CA ARG A 26 -0.21 -17.76 -3.22
C ARG A 26 -0.77 -17.51 -4.62
N VAL A 27 -0.87 -16.26 -5.07
CA VAL A 27 -1.26 -15.97 -6.46
C VAL A 27 -0.21 -16.49 -7.44
N ALA A 28 1.08 -16.23 -7.17
CA ALA A 28 2.15 -16.71 -8.04
C ALA A 28 2.13 -18.23 -8.22
N GLU A 29 1.97 -18.99 -7.14
CA GLU A 29 1.84 -20.44 -7.17
C GLU A 29 0.63 -20.89 -8.00
N ARG A 30 -0.52 -20.25 -7.82
CA ARG A 30 -1.75 -20.54 -8.59
C ARG A 30 -1.59 -20.33 -10.09
N HIS A 31 -0.81 -19.33 -10.50
CA HIS A 31 -0.52 -19.05 -11.91
C HIS A 31 0.76 -19.73 -12.43
N GLY A 32 1.46 -20.51 -11.59
CA GLY A 32 2.72 -21.13 -11.97
C GLY A 32 3.85 -20.14 -12.26
N ILE A 33 3.81 -18.95 -11.65
CA ILE A 33 4.85 -17.91 -11.79
C ILE A 33 6.06 -18.35 -10.96
N PRO A 34 7.27 -18.49 -11.55
CA PRO A 34 8.44 -19.03 -10.85
C PRO A 34 9.14 -17.97 -9.97
N ILE A 35 8.39 -17.34 -9.08
CA ILE A 35 8.84 -16.34 -8.10
C ILE A 35 8.88 -16.96 -6.69
N THR A 36 9.92 -16.64 -5.93
CA THR A 36 10.10 -17.05 -4.54
C THR A 36 10.24 -15.83 -3.64
N ARG A 37 10.14 -16.01 -2.31
CA ARG A 37 10.29 -14.90 -1.33
C ARG A 37 11.61 -14.17 -1.48
N GLU A 38 12.69 -14.88 -1.78
CA GLU A 38 14.04 -14.32 -1.91
C GLU A 38 14.17 -13.34 -3.08
N ARG A 39 13.26 -13.44 -4.06
CA ARG A 39 13.21 -12.57 -5.25
C ARG A 39 12.35 -11.32 -5.04
N PHE A 40 11.57 -11.22 -3.95
CA PHE A 40 10.79 -9.99 -3.65
C PHE A 40 11.66 -8.75 -3.44
N LYS A 41 12.95 -8.94 -3.08
CA LYS A 41 13.94 -7.86 -3.05
C LYS A 41 14.16 -7.18 -4.41
N GLU A 42 13.90 -7.89 -5.51
CA GLU A 42 14.04 -7.36 -6.88
C GLU A 42 12.94 -6.35 -7.22
N THR A 43 11.80 -6.45 -6.53
CA THR A 43 10.62 -5.59 -6.75
C THR A 43 10.30 -4.72 -5.55
N THR A 44 11.23 -4.58 -4.60
CA THR A 44 11.06 -3.72 -3.43
C THR A 44 10.93 -2.26 -3.86
N GLY A 45 9.87 -1.61 -3.42
CA GLY A 45 9.55 -0.22 -3.76
C GLY A 45 8.71 -0.06 -5.04
N LEU A 46 8.47 -1.13 -5.79
CA LEU A 46 7.55 -1.11 -6.93
C LEU A 46 6.10 -1.24 -6.46
N ARG A 47 5.17 -0.61 -7.20
CA ARG A 47 3.74 -0.81 -7.04
C ARG A 47 3.33 -2.16 -7.61
N ILE A 48 2.23 -2.73 -7.14
CA ILE A 48 1.82 -4.09 -7.51
C ILE A 48 1.69 -4.33 -9.04
N TYR A 49 1.21 -3.35 -9.80
CA TYR A 49 1.15 -3.47 -11.26
C TYR A 49 2.55 -3.50 -11.89
N GLU A 50 3.48 -2.70 -11.38
CA GLU A 50 4.90 -2.72 -11.81
C GLU A 50 5.58 -4.03 -11.37
N VAL A 51 5.25 -4.58 -10.20
CA VAL A 51 5.75 -5.88 -9.71
C VAL A 51 5.38 -7.00 -10.69
N THR A 52 4.10 -7.11 -11.05
CA THR A 52 3.63 -8.16 -11.96
C THR A 52 4.11 -7.95 -13.39
N GLU A 53 4.21 -6.70 -13.86
CA GLU A 53 4.82 -6.38 -15.16
C GLU A 53 6.29 -6.83 -15.18
N PHE A 54 7.06 -6.48 -14.15
CA PHE A 54 8.44 -6.93 -13.98
C PHE A 54 8.54 -8.46 -13.99
N TRP A 55 7.67 -9.16 -13.26
CA TRP A 55 7.63 -10.62 -13.30
C TRP A 55 7.30 -11.15 -14.70
N SER A 56 6.39 -10.53 -15.45
CA SER A 56 5.99 -11.04 -16.77
C SER A 56 7.11 -11.00 -17.79
N ILE A 57 8.01 -10.03 -17.66
CA ILE A 57 9.19 -9.87 -18.49
C ILE A 57 10.31 -10.82 -18.03
N ARG A 58 10.54 -10.90 -16.72
CA ARG A 58 11.71 -11.61 -16.16
C ARG A 58 11.48 -13.10 -15.93
N TYR A 59 10.23 -13.47 -15.65
CA TYR A 59 9.75 -14.78 -15.23
C TYR A 59 8.45 -15.14 -15.99
N PRO A 60 8.48 -15.16 -17.33
CA PRO A 60 7.27 -15.32 -18.13
C PRO A 60 6.52 -16.60 -17.74
N TRP A 61 5.20 -16.48 -17.60
CA TRP A 61 4.29 -17.58 -17.31
C TRP A 61 3.19 -17.65 -18.39
N ALA A 62 2.45 -18.76 -18.41
CA ALA A 62 1.35 -18.96 -19.35
C ALA A 62 0.00 -18.59 -18.71
N GLY A 63 -0.96 -18.13 -19.51
CA GLY A 63 -2.32 -17.84 -19.05
C GLY A 63 -2.59 -16.35 -18.89
N ALA A 64 -3.07 -15.95 -17.71
CA ALA A 64 -3.47 -14.58 -17.43
C ALA A 64 -2.30 -13.60 -17.59
N GLY A 65 -2.56 -12.41 -18.15
CA GLY A 65 -1.57 -11.34 -18.23
C GLY A 65 -1.21 -10.75 -16.87
N HIS A 66 -0.19 -9.89 -16.83
CA HIS A 66 0.28 -9.29 -15.58
C HIS A 66 -0.77 -8.43 -14.85
N GLU A 67 -1.57 -7.64 -15.58
CA GLU A 67 -2.63 -6.81 -14.97
C GLU A 67 -3.69 -7.65 -14.23
N PRO A 68 -4.32 -8.68 -14.83
CA PRO A 68 -5.21 -9.58 -14.09
C PRO A 68 -4.58 -10.22 -12.86
N VAL A 69 -3.31 -10.62 -12.93
CA VAL A 69 -2.58 -11.19 -11.79
C VAL A 69 -2.40 -10.13 -10.69
N ALA A 70 -2.11 -8.88 -11.03
CA ALA A 70 -2.02 -7.79 -10.05
C ALA A 70 -3.37 -7.53 -9.36
N GLU A 71 -4.46 -7.55 -10.13
CA GLU A 71 -5.81 -7.40 -9.58
C GLU A 71 -6.15 -8.52 -8.61
N GLU A 72 -5.77 -9.76 -8.92
CA GLU A 72 -5.99 -10.90 -8.04
C GLU A 72 -5.17 -10.83 -6.76
N ILE A 73 -3.90 -10.38 -6.83
CA ILE A 73 -3.08 -10.13 -5.63
C ILE A 73 -3.72 -9.06 -4.77
N LEU A 74 -4.22 -7.99 -5.39
CA LEU A 74 -4.88 -6.90 -4.68
C LEU A 74 -6.19 -7.35 -4.00
N ASP A 75 -6.99 -8.18 -4.67
CA ASP A 75 -8.19 -8.75 -4.06
C ASP A 75 -7.83 -9.63 -2.87
N GLU A 76 -6.82 -10.48 -3.03
CA GLU A 76 -6.40 -11.39 -1.97
C GLU A 76 -5.83 -10.65 -0.75
N ILE A 77 -5.04 -9.59 -0.95
CA ILE A 77 -4.54 -8.81 0.18
C ILE A 77 -5.63 -8.00 0.87
N ILE A 78 -6.60 -7.47 0.13
CA ILE A 78 -7.73 -6.76 0.73
C ILE A 78 -8.49 -7.71 1.65
N GLU A 79 -8.82 -8.91 1.17
CA GLU A 79 -9.57 -9.88 1.97
C GLU A 79 -8.75 -10.43 3.13
N ALA A 80 -7.48 -10.78 2.94
CA ALA A 80 -6.60 -11.20 4.03
C ALA A 80 -6.46 -10.09 5.09
N SER A 81 -6.32 -8.83 4.68
CA SER A 81 -6.17 -7.71 5.61
C SER A 81 -7.42 -7.47 6.45
N LYS A 82 -8.62 -7.65 5.90
CA LYS A 82 -9.87 -7.54 6.67
C LYS A 82 -10.02 -8.63 7.74
N VAL A 83 -9.34 -9.76 7.58
CA VAL A 83 -9.44 -10.88 8.51
C VAL A 83 -8.29 -10.85 9.53
N ASP A 84 -7.07 -10.65 9.04
CA ASP A 84 -5.85 -10.91 9.82
C ASP A 84 -5.10 -9.63 10.23
N ALA A 85 -5.31 -8.50 9.55
CA ALA A 85 -4.59 -7.27 9.89
C ALA A 85 -5.23 -6.55 11.08
N THR A 86 -4.43 -5.73 11.75
CA THR A 86 -4.87 -4.87 12.85
C THR A 86 -4.38 -3.44 12.66
N VAL A 87 -5.04 -2.49 13.32
CA VAL A 87 -4.47 -1.16 13.51
C VAL A 87 -3.24 -1.28 14.40
N LEU A 88 -2.10 -0.71 13.97
CA LEU A 88 -0.85 -0.80 14.72
C LEU A 88 -0.93 -0.08 16.08
N GLU A 89 -0.19 -0.59 17.05
CA GLU A 89 -0.16 -0.05 18.41
C GLU A 89 0.26 1.44 18.41
N GLY A 90 -0.42 2.26 19.20
CA GLY A 90 -0.14 3.69 19.31
C GLY A 90 -0.68 4.57 18.17
N VAL A 91 -1.22 3.98 17.09
CA VAL A 91 -1.86 4.74 16.00
C VAL A 91 -3.03 5.56 16.54
N GLU A 92 -3.94 4.95 17.29
CA GLU A 92 -5.12 5.67 17.76
C GLU A 92 -4.76 6.79 18.75
N ASP A 93 -3.78 6.55 19.62
CA ASP A 93 -3.34 7.55 20.61
C ASP A 93 -2.60 8.71 19.95
N SER A 94 -1.73 8.43 18.97
CA SER A 94 -1.06 9.47 18.19
C SER A 94 -2.07 10.33 17.41
N LEU A 95 -3.09 9.72 16.81
CA LEU A 95 -4.17 10.45 16.13
C LEU A 95 -4.96 11.33 17.11
N LYS A 96 -5.32 10.82 18.30
CA LYS A 96 -6.00 11.60 19.34
C LYS A 96 -5.16 12.79 19.80
N MET A 97 -3.87 12.56 20.06
CA MET A 97 -2.92 13.61 20.46
C MET A 97 -2.80 14.70 19.40
N LEU A 98 -2.54 14.31 18.14
CA LEU A 98 -2.39 15.27 17.04
C LEU A 98 -3.65 16.09 16.80
N ARG A 99 -4.84 15.48 16.93
CA ARG A 99 -6.12 16.21 16.86
C ARG A 99 -6.27 17.20 18.01
N LYS A 100 -5.93 16.81 19.23
CA LYS A 100 -6.00 17.68 20.42
C LYS A 100 -5.11 18.92 20.27
N GLU A 101 -3.93 18.74 19.67
CA GLU A 101 -2.99 19.82 19.38
C GLU A 101 -3.32 20.63 18.10
N GLY A 102 -4.46 20.33 17.44
CA GLY A 102 -4.95 21.09 16.29
C GLY A 102 -4.24 20.81 14.96
N PHE A 103 -3.50 19.70 14.85
CA PHE A 103 -2.86 19.32 13.59
C PHE A 103 -3.89 18.85 12.55
N LYS A 104 -3.61 19.18 11.28
CA LYS A 104 -4.28 18.52 10.15
C LYS A 104 -3.65 17.14 9.96
N ILE A 105 -4.47 16.12 9.76
CA ILE A 105 -4.00 14.74 9.56
C ILE A 105 -4.41 14.29 8.16
N GLY A 106 -3.45 13.73 7.43
CA GLY A 106 -3.67 13.08 6.15
C GLY A 106 -3.08 11.67 6.14
N LEU A 107 -3.44 10.93 5.10
CA LEU A 107 -2.92 9.62 4.74
C LEU A 107 -2.30 9.73 3.34
N ALA A 108 -1.11 9.17 3.16
CA ALA A 108 -0.35 9.17 1.93
C ALA A 108 0.18 7.75 1.72
N SER A 109 -0.38 7.02 0.76
CA SER A 109 -0.04 5.62 0.50
C SER A 109 0.18 5.38 -0.99
N SER A 110 1.05 4.42 -1.31
CA SER A 110 1.30 3.92 -2.67
C SER A 110 0.27 2.87 -3.12
N SER A 111 -0.55 2.36 -2.18
CA SER A 111 -1.58 1.38 -2.45
C SER A 111 -2.69 1.93 -3.37
N PRO A 112 -3.29 1.09 -4.22
CA PRO A 112 -4.39 1.53 -5.08
C PRO A 112 -5.57 2.07 -4.27
N ALA A 113 -6.28 3.07 -4.82
CA ALA A 113 -7.39 3.72 -4.15
C ALA A 113 -8.43 2.73 -3.60
N ARG A 114 -8.76 1.67 -4.36
CA ARG A 114 -9.73 0.65 -3.95
C ARG A 114 -9.33 -0.05 -2.65
N MET A 115 -8.05 -0.36 -2.48
CA MET A 115 -7.51 -0.99 -1.27
C MET A 115 -7.54 -0.01 -0.10
N ILE A 116 -7.13 1.24 -0.33
CA ILE A 116 -7.17 2.29 0.70
C ILE A 116 -8.60 2.46 1.21
N HIS A 117 -9.58 2.63 0.33
CA HIS A 117 -10.99 2.73 0.71
C HIS A 117 -11.45 1.52 1.51
N ALA A 118 -11.23 0.31 0.98
CA ALA A 118 -11.71 -0.92 1.60
C ALA A 118 -11.15 -1.11 3.02
N LEU A 119 -9.85 -0.88 3.24
CA LEU A 119 -9.21 -1.16 4.52
C LEU A 119 -9.41 -0.03 5.52
N VAL A 120 -9.27 1.23 5.11
CA VAL A 120 -9.46 2.38 5.99
C VAL A 120 -10.89 2.37 6.55
N GLU A 121 -11.89 2.14 5.71
CA GLU A 121 -13.29 2.03 6.16
C GLU A 121 -13.53 0.80 7.05
N HIS A 122 -12.96 -0.35 6.70
CA HIS A 122 -13.06 -1.56 7.51
C HIS A 122 -12.52 -1.38 8.93
N PHE A 123 -11.39 -0.71 9.11
CA PHE A 123 -10.79 -0.42 10.43
C PHE A 123 -11.40 0.81 11.13
N GLY A 124 -12.52 1.31 10.62
CA GLY A 124 -13.35 2.36 11.24
C GLY A 124 -12.89 3.79 10.96
N PHE A 125 -11.97 4.00 10.03
CA PHE A 125 -11.58 5.33 9.58
C PHE A 125 -12.45 5.77 8.40
N LYS A 126 -12.86 7.04 8.35
CA LYS A 126 -13.66 7.60 7.27
C LYS A 126 -12.81 8.50 6.40
N ILE A 127 -12.79 8.25 5.09
CA ILE A 127 -12.17 9.16 4.13
C ILE A 127 -13.09 10.36 3.90
N GLU A 128 -12.53 11.56 3.96
CA GLU A 128 -13.30 12.80 3.88
C GLU A 128 -13.01 13.61 2.64
N ARG A 129 -11.77 13.55 2.17
CA ARG A 129 -11.31 14.20 0.95
C ARG A 129 -10.22 13.34 0.33
N GLN A 130 -10.38 13.08 -0.96
CA GLN A 130 -9.35 12.55 -1.82
C GLN A 130 -8.82 13.72 -2.66
N LYS A 131 -7.51 13.92 -2.67
CA LYS A 131 -6.85 14.79 -3.64
C LYS A 131 -5.70 14.03 -4.28
N GLN A 132 -5.86 13.72 -5.56
CA GLN A 132 -4.74 13.22 -6.35
C GLN A 132 -3.71 14.34 -6.46
N ILE A 133 -2.52 14.13 -5.92
CA ILE A 133 -1.43 15.09 -6.06
C ILE A 133 -0.76 14.76 -7.40
N THR A 134 -0.92 15.66 -8.37
CA THR A 134 -0.33 15.54 -9.72
C THR A 134 1.14 15.91 -9.77
N SER A 135 1.70 16.44 -8.67
CA SER A 135 3.13 16.75 -8.52
C SER A 135 3.86 15.60 -7.83
N ASP A 136 5.06 15.27 -8.31
CA ASP A 136 5.95 14.34 -7.62
C ASP A 136 6.23 14.87 -6.20
N THR A 137 5.87 14.12 -5.16
CA THR A 137 6.28 14.46 -3.77
C THR A 137 6.95 13.26 -3.13
N GLY A 138 8.29 13.23 -3.07
CA GLY A 138 9.02 12.14 -2.45
C GLY A 138 8.97 12.17 -0.92
N TYR A 139 8.92 10.99 -0.29
CA TYR A 139 9.48 10.77 1.04
C TYR A 139 10.77 9.96 0.88
N VAL A 140 11.84 10.37 1.59
CA VAL A 140 13.19 9.80 1.44
C VAL A 140 13.33 8.59 2.34
N SER A 141 13.36 7.38 1.77
CA SER A 141 13.85 6.19 2.46
C SER A 141 14.85 5.33 1.67
N ASN A 142 15.05 5.54 0.36
CA ASN A 142 16.17 4.94 -0.37
C ASN A 142 16.38 5.60 -1.77
N PRO A 143 17.49 6.33 -2.02
CA PRO A 143 17.70 7.03 -3.29
C PRO A 143 17.94 6.11 -4.51
N ARG A 144 18.21 4.81 -4.32
CA ARG A 144 18.45 3.88 -5.45
C ARG A 144 17.17 3.30 -6.06
N SER A 145 16.10 3.16 -5.28
CA SER A 145 14.80 2.67 -5.77
C SER A 145 14.03 3.76 -6.54
N MET A 146 14.22 5.04 -6.20
CA MET A 146 13.45 6.15 -6.79
C MET A 146 13.93 6.66 -8.16
N LEU A 147 15.10 6.26 -8.65
CA LEU A 147 15.52 6.67 -10.00
C LEU A 147 14.75 5.96 -11.13
N GLN A 148 13.89 4.99 -10.78
CA GLN A 148 13.20 4.15 -11.76
C GLN A 148 11.68 4.31 -11.77
N SER A 149 11.04 4.87 -10.73
CA SER A 149 9.58 4.97 -10.64
C SER A 149 9.13 6.39 -10.25
N ASN A 150 8.31 7.01 -11.11
CA ASN A 150 7.68 8.30 -10.83
C ASN A 150 6.69 8.16 -9.66
N TYR A 151 7.01 8.79 -8.52
CA TYR A 151 6.16 8.76 -7.33
C TYR A 151 5.02 9.77 -7.42
N ARG A 152 3.79 9.29 -7.68
CA ARG A 152 2.56 10.08 -7.57
C ARG A 152 1.87 9.82 -6.22
N PRO A 153 1.94 10.74 -5.26
CA PRO A 153 1.25 10.61 -3.98
C PRO A 153 -0.25 10.83 -4.19
N VAL A 154 -1.07 10.05 -3.50
CA VAL A 154 -2.49 10.39 -3.31
C VAL A 154 -2.64 10.83 -1.87
N LEU A 155 -3.09 12.07 -1.66
CA LEU A 155 -3.37 12.58 -0.33
C LEU A 155 -4.83 12.30 0.01
N TRP A 156 -5.00 11.57 1.10
CA TRP A 156 -6.27 11.26 1.71
C TRP A 156 -6.37 12.03 3.02
N ILE A 157 -7.55 12.51 3.39
CA ILE A 157 -7.81 13.00 4.75
C ILE A 157 -8.81 12.03 5.35
N ALA A 158 -8.42 11.32 6.41
CA ALA A 158 -9.28 10.37 7.10
C ALA A 158 -9.64 10.88 8.52
N ARG A 159 -10.91 10.79 8.90
CA ARG A 159 -11.43 11.02 10.27
C ARG A 159 -12.06 9.72 10.78
N LYS A 160 -11.75 9.31 12.01
CA LYS A 160 -12.51 8.27 12.73
C LYS A 160 -13.41 8.99 13.73
N ASN A 161 -14.71 8.69 13.72
CA ASN A 161 -15.71 9.26 14.64
C ASN A 161 -15.46 8.73 16.05
#